data_AF-A0A842NN91-F1
#
_entry.id   AF-A0A842NN91-F1
#
_cell.length_a   1.000
_cell.length_b   1.000
_cell.length_c   1.000
_cell.angle_alpha   90.00
_cell.angle_beta   90.00
_cell.angle_gamma   90.00
#
_symmetry.space_group_name_H-M   'P 1'
#
loop_
_entity.id
_entity.type
_entity.pdbx_description
1 polymer ?
#
loop_
_entity_poly.entity_id
_entity_poly.type
_entity_poly.pdbx_seq_one_letter_code
_entity_poly.pdbx_strand_id
1 'polypeptide(L)'
;MESVRRQIEQANDRYIDARIRLALLKDRRQRLSRRIQTLQGEIDRANRDLKDSEADAIIRGPRIESGRTGDDILNEIRKTQGILMGMANIPDEAEEMYESYNETYKEIQKRIEEVRANRVRILQEIEERQKKWREMTESMLDEVNIRYKQLLRKLQASGEVRLINNHDIEEAGLEIYVGFNGAILQKLDPYTHSGGERSSSGMAFLLALQQKILSPFRAVDEFDLHMDPQNKEAVSDFIVSTMDGTTDQYMAITPSQVTFKGQDVHIIMIHKSETVSIPRLVEE
;
A
#
# COMPACT_ATOMS: atom_id res chain seq x y z
N MET A 1 -71.33 112.23 39.18
CA MET A 1 -71.45 111.31 38.03
C MET A 1 -70.10 110.78 37.56
N GLU A 2 -69.09 111.64 37.39
CA GLU A 2 -67.74 111.24 36.91
C GLU A 2 -66.92 110.39 37.91
N SER A 3 -66.96 110.69 39.22
CA SER A 3 -66.20 109.92 40.22
C SER A 3 -66.68 108.47 40.37
N VAL A 4 -67.99 108.24 40.24
CA VAL A 4 -68.62 106.91 40.31
C VAL A 4 -68.24 106.07 39.09
N ARG A 5 -68.20 106.66 37.88
CA ARG A 5 -67.71 105.97 36.67
C ARG A 5 -66.25 105.52 36.82
N ARG A 6 -65.39 106.38 37.37
CA ARG A 6 -63.97 106.07 37.59
C ARG A 6 -63.75 104.96 38.62
N GLN A 7 -64.58 104.91 39.67
CA GLN A 7 -64.57 103.81 40.64
C GLN A 7 -65.06 102.49 40.04
N ILE A 8 -66.06 102.54 39.16
CA ILE A 8 -66.56 101.36 38.43
C ILE A 8 -65.49 100.83 37.47
N GLU A 9 -64.79 101.69 36.71
CA GLU A 9 -63.67 101.28 35.85
C GLU A 9 -62.54 100.63 36.65
N GLN A 10 -62.08 101.26 37.74
CA GLN A 10 -61.04 100.68 38.60
C GLN A 10 -61.45 99.34 39.23
N ALA A 11 -62.72 99.20 39.62
CA ALA A 11 -63.25 97.93 40.12
C ALA A 11 -63.31 96.86 39.01
N ASN A 12 -63.64 97.25 37.79
CA ASN A 12 -63.72 96.36 36.64
C ASN A 12 -62.33 95.90 36.18
N ASP A 13 -61.33 96.80 36.17
CA ASP A 13 -59.93 96.46 35.88
C ASP A 13 -59.38 95.48 36.92
N ARG A 14 -59.65 95.73 38.22
CA ARG A 14 -59.29 94.79 39.30
C ARG A 14 -60.00 93.44 39.15
N TYR A 15 -61.26 93.43 38.73
CA TYR A 15 -62.02 92.21 38.47
C TYR A 15 -61.43 91.43 37.30
N ILE A 16 -61.09 92.10 36.20
CA ILE A 16 -60.46 91.49 35.03
C ILE A 16 -59.08 90.91 35.40
N ASP A 17 -58.23 91.66 36.10
CA ASP A 17 -56.92 91.19 36.56
C ASP A 17 -57.03 89.98 37.50
N ALA A 18 -57.98 90.02 38.45
CA ALA A 18 -58.24 88.89 39.34
C ALA A 18 -58.70 87.65 38.55
N ARG A 19 -59.52 87.85 37.51
CA ARG A 19 -60.02 86.78 36.65
C ARG A 19 -58.91 86.17 35.77
N ILE A 20 -58.00 86.99 35.24
CA ILE A 20 -56.81 86.55 34.51
C ILE A 20 -55.87 85.77 35.44
N ARG A 21 -55.59 86.29 36.65
CA ARG A 21 -54.77 85.58 37.65
C ARG A 21 -55.39 84.24 38.02
N LEU A 22 -56.71 84.18 38.22
CA LEU A 22 -57.42 82.94 38.52
C LEU A 22 -57.30 81.94 37.36
N ALA A 23 -57.42 82.38 36.11
CA ALA A 23 -57.25 81.52 34.94
C ALA A 23 -55.82 80.96 34.84
N LEU A 24 -54.80 81.80 35.02
CA LEU A 24 -53.39 81.39 35.03
C LEU A 24 -53.08 80.41 36.18
N LEU A 25 -53.60 80.66 37.38
CA LEU A 25 -53.44 79.75 38.52
C LEU A 25 -54.14 78.41 38.30
N LYS A 26 -55.33 78.40 37.67
CA LYS A 26 -56.04 77.17 37.31
C LYS A 26 -55.24 76.33 36.31
N ASP A 27 -54.68 76.95 35.27
CA ASP A 27 -53.84 76.27 34.29
C ASP A 27 -52.54 75.75 34.92
N ARG A 28 -51.87 76.54 35.78
CA ARG A 28 -50.69 76.10 36.52
C ARG A 28 -51.00 74.91 37.42
N ARG A 29 -52.14 74.92 38.12
CA ARG A 29 -52.63 73.79 38.93
C ARG A 29 -52.84 72.55 38.07
N GLN A 30 -53.45 72.70 36.89
CA GLN A 30 -53.68 71.58 35.97
C GLN A 30 -52.37 71.00 35.45
N ARG A 31 -51.40 71.84 35.07
CA ARG A 31 -50.06 71.39 34.64
C ARG A 31 -49.31 70.66 35.75
N LEU A 32 -49.33 71.19 36.97
CA LEU A 32 -48.72 70.53 38.13
C LEU A 32 -49.41 69.21 38.44
N SER A 33 -50.74 69.15 38.37
CA SER A 33 -51.50 67.91 38.61
C SER A 33 -51.15 66.82 37.60
N ARG A 34 -50.99 67.17 36.31
CA ARG A 34 -50.53 66.22 35.28
C ARG A 34 -49.13 65.71 35.57
N ARG A 35 -48.21 66.61 35.95
CA ARG A 35 -46.83 66.23 36.27
C ARG A 35 -46.74 65.33 37.50
N ILE A 36 -47.55 65.58 38.52
CA ILE A 36 -47.67 64.69 39.68
C ILE A 36 -48.14 63.30 39.23
N GLN A 37 -49.15 63.22 38.37
CA GLN A 37 -49.65 61.95 37.87
C GLN A 37 -48.59 61.18 37.06
N THR A 38 -47.80 61.87 36.24
CA THR A 38 -46.69 61.25 35.49
C THR A 38 -45.60 60.72 36.42
N LEU A 39 -45.19 61.52 37.40
CA LEU A 39 -44.18 61.13 38.38
C LEU A 39 -44.65 59.96 39.25
N GLN A 40 -45.93 59.93 39.63
CA GLN A 40 -46.53 58.78 40.33
C GLN A 40 -46.43 57.52 39.49
N GLY A 41 -46.74 57.59 38.19
CA GLY A 41 -46.60 56.44 37.28
C GLY A 41 -45.15 56.00 37.04
N GLU A 42 -44.17 56.90 37.16
CA GLU A 42 -42.74 56.55 37.15
C GLU A 42 -42.32 55.86 38.44
N ILE A 43 -42.75 56.36 39.59
CA ILE A 43 -42.51 55.74 40.91
C ILE A 43 -43.11 54.33 40.96
N ASP A 44 -44.35 54.16 40.50
CA ASP A 44 -45.02 52.85 40.47
C ASP A 44 -44.33 51.84 39.54
N ARG A 45 -43.67 52.32 38.48
CA ARG A 45 -42.83 51.46 37.62
C ARG A 45 -41.54 51.09 38.31
N ALA A 46 -40.80 52.08 38.83
CA ALA A 46 -39.55 51.84 39.54
C ALA A 46 -39.74 50.91 40.75
N ASN A 47 -40.85 51.03 41.49
CA ASN A 47 -41.18 50.16 42.61
C ASN A 47 -41.49 48.72 42.17
N ARG A 48 -42.11 48.52 41.00
CA ARG A 48 -42.32 47.17 40.45
C ARG A 48 -40.99 46.56 40.04
N ASP A 49 -40.17 47.30 39.29
CA ASP A 49 -38.86 46.84 38.84
C ASP A 49 -37.94 46.49 40.04
N LEU A 50 -38.00 47.29 41.11
CA LEU A 50 -37.29 47.03 42.36
C LEU A 50 -37.78 45.74 43.00
N LYS A 51 -39.09 45.55 43.12
CA LYS A 51 -39.68 44.36 43.74
C LYS A 51 -39.33 43.08 42.97
N ASP A 52 -39.35 43.14 41.65
CA ASP A 52 -38.98 42.01 40.80
C ASP A 52 -37.47 41.69 40.95
N SER A 53 -36.62 42.73 41.00
CA SER A 53 -35.18 42.58 41.24
C SER A 53 -34.85 42.02 42.62
N GLU A 54 -35.60 42.41 43.66
CA GLU A 54 -35.48 41.88 45.02
C GLU A 54 -35.88 40.41 45.09
N ALA A 55 -36.98 40.03 44.42
CA ALA A 55 -37.41 38.64 44.34
C ALA A 55 -36.34 37.76 43.67
N ASP A 56 -35.76 38.22 42.56
CA ASP A 56 -34.67 37.54 41.88
C ASP A 56 -33.40 37.43 42.75
N ALA A 57 -33.08 38.48 43.51
CA ALA A 57 -31.94 38.46 44.43
C ALA A 57 -32.12 37.42 45.54
N ILE A 58 -33.32 37.30 46.11
CA ILE A 58 -33.64 36.29 47.13
C ILE A 58 -33.44 34.87 46.58
N ILE A 59 -33.86 34.61 45.35
CA ILE A 59 -33.69 33.31 44.69
C ILE A 59 -32.20 32.96 44.51
N ARG A 60 -31.37 33.95 44.17
CA ARG A 60 -29.94 33.76 43.90
C ARG A 60 -29.10 33.62 45.17
N GLY A 61 -29.64 33.98 46.34
CA GLY A 61 -29.01 33.78 47.64
C GLY A 61 -28.36 35.04 48.24
N PRO A 62 -27.53 34.89 49.29
CA PRO A 62 -26.97 36.02 50.03
C PRO A 62 -26.04 36.87 49.18
N ARG A 63 -26.04 38.19 49.43
CA ARG A 63 -25.16 39.13 48.73
C ARG A 63 -23.70 38.80 49.01
N ILE A 64 -22.93 38.62 47.93
CA ILE A 64 -21.49 38.39 48.00
C ILE A 64 -20.79 39.76 48.06
N GLU A 65 -20.01 40.01 49.11
CA GLU A 65 -19.19 41.20 49.20
C GLU A 65 -17.94 41.05 48.33
N SER A 66 -18.00 41.61 47.12
CA SER A 66 -16.91 41.55 46.14
C SER A 66 -15.91 42.70 46.25
N GLY A 67 -16.21 43.74 47.03
CA GLY A 67 -15.42 44.99 47.08
C GLY A 67 -15.44 45.80 45.79
N ARG A 68 -16.24 45.40 44.79
CA ARG A 68 -16.30 46.00 43.44
C ARG A 68 -17.68 46.59 43.16
N THR A 69 -17.76 47.58 42.29
CA THR A 69 -19.05 48.15 41.90
C THR A 69 -19.81 47.20 40.98
N GLY A 70 -21.15 47.32 40.92
CA GLY A 70 -21.97 46.51 40.02
C GLY A 70 -21.59 46.71 38.54
N ASP A 71 -21.21 47.93 38.17
CA ASP A 71 -20.78 48.26 36.81
C ASP A 71 -19.47 47.56 36.44
N ASP A 72 -18.51 47.46 37.37
CA ASP A 72 -17.26 46.73 37.15
C ASP A 72 -17.51 45.25 36.86
N ILE A 73 -18.44 44.63 37.60
CA ILE A 73 -18.81 43.22 37.43
C ILE A 73 -19.52 43.02 36.09
N LEU A 74 -20.45 43.90 35.73
CA LEU A 74 -21.16 43.81 34.45
C LEU A 74 -20.22 44.01 33.25
N ASN A 75 -19.26 44.93 33.35
CA ASN A 75 -18.26 45.13 32.31
C ASN A 75 -17.35 43.91 32.15
N GLU A 76 -16.96 43.26 33.25
CA GLU A 76 -16.19 42.02 33.20
C GLU A 76 -17.00 40.88 32.58
N ILE A 77 -18.26 40.70 32.98
CA ILE A 77 -19.16 39.70 32.38
C ILE A 77 -19.25 39.90 30.87
N ARG A 78 -19.46 41.13 30.40
CA ARG A 78 -19.52 41.45 28.96
C ARG A 78 -18.20 41.11 28.25
N LYS A 79 -17.06 41.45 28.85
CA LYS A 79 -15.73 41.14 28.29
C LYS A 79 -15.53 39.62 28.18
N THR A 80 -15.85 38.89 29.24
CA THR A 80 -15.73 37.42 29.30
C THR A 80 -16.67 36.76 28.30
N GLN A 81 -17.91 37.23 28.18
CA GLN A 81 -18.85 36.76 27.16
C GLN A 81 -18.34 37.02 25.74
N GLY A 82 -17.71 38.17 25.48
CA GLY A 82 -17.09 38.45 24.19
C GLY A 82 -15.96 37.48 23.84
N ILE A 83 -15.13 37.13 24.82
CA ILE A 83 -14.06 36.13 24.66
C ILE A 83 -14.66 34.75 24.36
N LEU A 84 -15.68 34.33 25.13
CA LEU A 84 -16.35 33.04 24.95
C LEU A 84 -17.03 32.94 23.58
N MET A 85 -17.71 34.00 23.11
CA MET A 85 -18.30 34.01 21.77
C MET A 85 -17.23 33.89 20.67
N GLY A 86 -16.06 34.49 20.87
CA GLY A 86 -14.93 34.32 19.95
C GLY A 86 -14.41 32.87 19.88
N MET A 87 -14.66 32.07 20.92
CA MET A 87 -14.29 30.65 21.00
C MET A 87 -15.45 29.70 20.67
N ALA A 88 -16.65 30.21 20.41
CA ALA A 88 -17.89 29.42 20.35
C ALA A 88 -18.06 28.55 19.09
N ASN A 89 -17.09 28.54 18.16
CA ASN A 89 -17.12 27.67 16.98
C ASN A 89 -16.58 26.26 17.27
N ILE A 90 -16.79 25.74 18.48
CA ILE A 90 -16.41 24.39 18.87
C ILE A 90 -17.72 23.58 18.96
N PRO A 91 -17.89 22.53 18.13
CA PRO A 91 -19.02 21.61 18.26
C PRO A 91 -19.06 20.99 19.66
N ASP A 92 -20.24 20.73 20.19
CA ASP A 92 -20.40 20.10 21.51
C ASP A 92 -19.75 18.69 21.53
N GLU A 93 -19.66 18.03 20.38
CA GLU A 93 -19.05 16.71 20.20
C GLU A 93 -17.52 16.75 19.96
N ALA A 94 -16.87 17.91 20.11
CA ALA A 94 -15.45 18.07 19.78
C ALA A 94 -14.52 17.14 20.57
N GLU A 95 -14.84 16.86 21.82
CA GLU A 95 -14.07 15.94 22.67
C GLU A 95 -14.19 14.49 22.18
N GLU A 96 -15.42 14.00 21.94
CA GLU A 96 -15.67 12.65 21.40
C GLU A 96 -15.02 12.46 20.03
N MET A 97 -15.10 13.47 19.16
CA MET A 97 -14.44 13.45 17.85
C MET A 97 -12.91 13.36 18.00
N TYR A 98 -12.32 14.14 18.91
CA TYR A 98 -10.88 14.11 19.15
C TYR A 98 -10.43 12.74 19.65
N GLU A 99 -11.14 12.15 20.61
CA GLU A 99 -10.82 10.83 21.15
C GLU A 99 -10.87 9.76 20.07
N SER A 100 -11.97 9.71 19.30
CA SER A 100 -12.14 8.78 18.17
C SER A 100 -11.03 8.92 17.11
N TYR A 101 -10.69 10.16 16.73
CA TYR A 101 -9.61 10.40 15.78
C TYR A 101 -8.24 10.02 16.35
N ASN A 102 -8.01 10.25 17.65
CA ASN A 102 -6.76 9.90 18.31
C ASN A 102 -6.58 8.37 18.41
N GLU A 103 -7.65 7.63 18.68
CA GLU A 103 -7.64 6.16 18.65
C GLU A 103 -7.32 5.65 17.24
N THR A 104 -8.03 6.17 16.24
CA THR A 104 -7.80 5.83 14.82
C THR A 104 -6.37 6.15 14.41
N TYR A 105 -5.84 7.30 14.82
CA TYR A 105 -4.47 7.73 14.56
C TYR A 105 -3.46 6.74 15.15
N LYS A 106 -3.64 6.34 16.40
CA LYS A 106 -2.76 5.36 17.08
C LYS A 106 -2.81 3.98 16.41
N GLU A 107 -3.99 3.54 15.98
CA GLU A 107 -4.13 2.28 15.25
C GLU A 107 -3.38 2.33 13.90
N ILE A 108 -3.56 3.41 13.13
CA ILE A 108 -2.88 3.61 11.85
C ILE A 108 -1.36 3.65 12.05
N GLN A 109 -0.86 4.36 13.07
CA GLN A 109 0.57 4.35 13.41
C GLN A 109 1.04 2.91 13.65
N LYS A 110 0.42 2.19 14.59
CA LYS A 110 0.80 0.80 14.88
C LYS A 110 0.85 -0.08 13.63
N ARG A 111 -0.15 0.05 12.75
CA ARG A 111 -0.22 -0.69 11.49
C ARG A 111 0.90 -0.31 10.52
N ILE A 112 1.31 0.96 10.45
CA ILE A 112 2.46 1.41 9.66
C ILE A 112 3.74 0.75 10.18
N GLU A 113 3.96 0.74 11.49
CA GLU A 113 5.13 0.09 12.11
C GLU A 113 5.16 -1.42 11.80
N GLU A 114 4.02 -2.11 11.91
CA GLU A 114 3.89 -3.52 11.55
C GLU A 114 4.19 -3.79 10.07
N VAL A 115 3.66 -2.97 9.16
CA VAL A 115 3.91 -3.10 7.71
C VAL A 115 5.38 -2.85 7.40
N ARG A 116 6.02 -1.85 8.03
CA ARG A 116 7.46 -1.59 7.87
C ARG A 116 8.29 -2.77 8.33
N ALA A 117 8.00 -3.32 9.51
CA ALA A 117 8.71 -4.49 10.04
C ALA A 117 8.52 -5.72 9.14
N ASN A 118 7.29 -5.98 8.69
CA ASN A 118 6.99 -7.07 7.76
C ASN A 118 7.72 -6.91 6.42
N ARG A 119 7.79 -5.69 5.87
CA ARG A 119 8.52 -5.42 4.63
C ARG A 119 10.01 -5.76 4.76
N VAL A 120 10.65 -5.35 5.86
CA VAL A 120 12.06 -5.66 6.11
C VAL A 120 12.27 -7.17 6.20
N ARG A 121 11.44 -7.88 6.97
CA ARG A 121 11.53 -9.34 7.11
C ARG A 121 11.37 -10.05 5.76
N ILE A 122 10.36 -9.68 4.97
CA ILE A 122 10.11 -10.30 3.66
C ILE A 122 11.28 -10.08 2.71
N LEU A 123 11.87 -8.87 2.70
CA LEU A 123 13.04 -8.60 1.84
C LEU A 123 14.25 -9.45 2.25
N GLN A 124 14.48 -9.65 3.54
CA GLN A 124 15.54 -10.54 4.05
C GLN A 124 15.28 -12.00 3.64
N GLU A 125 14.05 -12.49 3.78
CA GLU A 125 13.68 -13.85 3.35
C GLU A 125 13.87 -14.05 1.83
N ILE A 126 13.56 -13.03 1.03
CA ILE A 126 13.78 -13.07 -0.43
C ILE A 126 15.28 -13.17 -0.72
N GLU A 127 16.11 -12.35 -0.08
CA GLU A 127 17.56 -12.35 -0.27
C GLU A 127 18.18 -13.70 0.11
N GLU A 128 17.77 -14.29 1.24
CA GLU A 128 18.20 -15.62 1.66
C GLU A 128 17.81 -16.71 0.67
N ARG A 129 16.57 -16.66 0.16
CA ARG A 129 16.08 -17.62 -0.85
C ARG A 129 16.83 -17.47 -2.18
N GLN A 130 17.09 -16.24 -2.63
CA GLN A 130 17.87 -15.96 -3.83
C GLN A 130 19.30 -16.48 -3.71
N LYS A 131 19.94 -16.28 -2.54
CA LYS A 131 21.27 -16.81 -2.26
C LYS A 131 21.28 -18.33 -2.33
N LYS A 132 20.35 -19.00 -1.64
CA LYS A 132 20.25 -20.46 -1.63
C LYS A 132 19.97 -21.04 -3.02
N TRP A 133 19.09 -20.40 -3.78
CA TRP A 133 18.84 -20.79 -5.17
C TRP A 133 20.11 -20.70 -6.02
N ARG A 134 20.88 -19.62 -5.89
CA ARG A 134 22.13 -19.42 -6.63
C ARG A 134 23.15 -20.49 -6.29
N GLU A 135 23.40 -20.73 -5.00
CA GLU A 135 24.34 -21.75 -4.52
C GLU A 135 23.95 -23.15 -5.02
N MET A 136 22.67 -23.50 -4.95
CA MET A 136 22.16 -24.79 -5.43
C MET A 136 22.29 -24.92 -6.95
N THR A 137 21.97 -23.87 -7.69
CA THR A 137 22.04 -23.87 -9.16
C THR A 137 23.49 -23.95 -9.65
N GLU A 138 24.40 -23.19 -9.04
CA GLU A 138 25.83 -23.22 -9.36
C GLU A 138 26.43 -24.60 -9.03
N SER A 139 26.13 -25.16 -7.85
CA SER A 139 26.58 -26.51 -7.48
C SER A 139 26.07 -27.58 -8.45
N MET A 140 24.79 -27.51 -8.84
CA MET A 140 24.22 -28.45 -9.81
C MET A 140 24.89 -28.30 -11.17
N LEU A 141 25.13 -27.05 -11.62
CA LEU A 141 25.76 -26.77 -12.89
C LEU A 141 27.22 -27.22 -12.94
N ASP A 142 27.97 -27.09 -11.84
CA ASP A 142 29.35 -27.58 -11.72
C ASP A 142 29.41 -29.10 -11.86
N GLU A 143 28.49 -29.83 -11.22
CA GLU A 143 28.41 -31.28 -11.35
C GLU A 143 28.03 -31.70 -12.78
N VAL A 144 27.10 -30.99 -13.42
CA VAL A 144 26.75 -31.21 -14.83
C VAL A 144 27.94 -30.89 -15.74
N ASN A 145 28.69 -29.82 -15.46
CA ASN A 145 29.86 -29.39 -16.22
C ASN A 145 30.98 -30.43 -16.22
N ILE A 146 31.22 -31.10 -15.10
CA ILE A 146 32.22 -32.18 -15.03
C ILE A 146 31.88 -33.27 -16.07
N ARG A 147 30.62 -33.71 -16.10
CA ARG A 147 30.17 -34.77 -17.01
C ARG A 147 30.08 -34.30 -18.45
N TYR A 148 29.62 -33.08 -18.66
CA TYR A 148 29.59 -32.43 -19.96
C TYR A 148 31.00 -32.34 -20.57
N LYS A 149 32.01 -31.95 -19.79
CA LYS A 149 33.42 -31.93 -20.20
C LYS A 149 33.95 -33.34 -20.54
N GLN A 150 33.55 -34.37 -19.80
CA GLN A 150 33.92 -35.76 -20.11
C GLN A 150 33.31 -36.24 -21.43
N LEU A 151 32.05 -35.90 -21.67
CA LEU A 151 31.33 -36.18 -22.92
C LEU A 151 31.98 -35.50 -24.12
N LEU A 152 32.21 -34.19 -24.02
CA LEU A 152 32.83 -33.43 -25.10
C LEU A 152 34.22 -33.97 -25.46
N ARG A 153 35.01 -34.43 -24.48
CA ARG A 153 36.32 -35.06 -24.76
C ARG A 153 36.20 -36.30 -25.65
N LYS A 154 35.15 -37.12 -25.50
CA LYS A 154 34.89 -38.26 -26.39
C LYS A 154 34.55 -37.81 -27.80
N LEU A 155 33.93 -36.64 -27.94
CA LEU A 155 33.57 -35.99 -29.22
C LEU A 155 34.69 -35.11 -29.80
N GLN A 156 35.94 -35.25 -29.31
CA GLN A 156 37.09 -34.41 -29.70
C GLN A 156 36.82 -32.89 -29.55
N ALA A 157 36.00 -32.55 -28.56
CA ALA A 157 35.58 -31.19 -28.24
C ALA A 157 35.94 -30.83 -26.80
N SER A 158 35.91 -29.54 -26.52
CA SER A 158 36.00 -28.98 -25.18
C SER A 158 34.90 -27.95 -24.99
N GLY A 159 34.47 -27.72 -23.76
CA GLY A 159 33.36 -26.81 -23.50
C GLY A 159 32.96 -26.73 -22.05
N GLU A 160 32.05 -25.81 -21.79
CA GLU A 160 31.42 -25.62 -20.49
C GLU A 160 30.10 -24.86 -20.63
N VAL A 161 29.24 -25.02 -19.64
CA VAL A 161 27.99 -24.30 -19.53
C VAL A 161 28.10 -23.33 -18.37
N ARG A 162 27.76 -22.07 -18.62
CA ARG A 162 27.87 -20.98 -17.65
C ARG A 162 26.49 -20.45 -17.30
N LEU A 163 26.29 -20.16 -16.02
CA LEU A 163 25.12 -19.41 -15.54
C LEU A 163 25.38 -17.92 -15.77
N ILE A 164 24.49 -17.24 -16.50
CA ILE A 164 24.52 -15.80 -16.73
C ILE A 164 23.40 -15.11 -15.94
N ASN A 165 23.59 -13.82 -15.64
CA ASN A 165 22.63 -13.00 -14.89
C ASN A 165 22.16 -13.64 -13.57
N ASN A 166 23.06 -14.33 -12.84
CA ASN A 166 22.72 -15.10 -11.63
C ASN A 166 22.18 -14.25 -10.45
N HIS A 167 22.04 -12.94 -10.62
CA HIS A 167 21.57 -11.98 -9.62
C HIS A 167 20.05 -11.90 -9.56
N ASP A 168 19.37 -12.20 -10.67
CA ASP A 168 17.92 -12.22 -10.77
C ASP A 168 17.51 -13.56 -11.39
N ILE A 169 16.56 -14.24 -10.75
CA ILE A 169 16.07 -15.55 -11.20
C ILE A 169 15.33 -15.40 -12.53
N GLU A 170 14.65 -14.27 -12.76
CA GLU A 170 13.86 -14.05 -13.99
C GLU A 170 14.75 -13.78 -15.21
N GLU A 171 15.89 -13.12 -15.00
CA GLU A 171 16.86 -12.81 -16.05
C GLU A 171 17.96 -13.88 -16.19
N ALA A 172 18.00 -14.84 -15.26
CA ALA A 172 19.00 -15.90 -15.26
C ALA A 172 18.88 -16.79 -16.49
N GLY A 173 20.03 -17.09 -17.07
CA GLY A 173 20.12 -17.91 -18.28
C GLY A 173 21.32 -18.84 -18.26
N LEU A 174 21.33 -19.79 -19.20
CA LEU A 174 22.46 -20.67 -19.43
C LEU A 174 23.09 -20.35 -20.78
N GLU A 175 24.41 -20.24 -20.79
CA GLU A 175 25.20 -20.11 -22.01
C GLU A 175 26.13 -21.31 -22.15
N ILE A 176 26.02 -22.00 -23.29
CA ILE A 176 26.89 -23.11 -23.63
C ILE A 176 28.06 -22.57 -24.43
N TYR A 177 29.28 -22.90 -24.01
CA TYR A 177 30.53 -22.61 -24.71
C TYR A 177 31.16 -23.91 -25.19
N VAL A 178 31.58 -23.96 -26.44
CA VAL A 178 32.26 -25.13 -27.02
C VAL A 178 33.38 -24.72 -27.96
N GLY A 179 34.31 -25.65 -28.17
CA GLY A 179 35.40 -25.55 -29.12
C GLY A 179 35.77 -26.96 -29.59
N PHE A 180 35.68 -27.18 -30.90
CA PHE A 180 36.00 -28.45 -31.55
C PHE A 180 37.43 -28.45 -32.08
N ASN A 181 38.08 -29.61 -32.12
CA ASN A 181 39.41 -29.78 -32.74
C ASN A 181 40.49 -28.83 -32.19
N GLY A 182 40.42 -28.49 -30.90
CA GLY A 182 41.36 -27.56 -30.25
C GLY A 182 41.09 -26.08 -30.51
N ALA A 183 39.96 -25.72 -31.13
CA ALA A 183 39.53 -24.33 -31.25
C ALA A 183 39.24 -23.69 -29.88
N ILE A 184 39.34 -22.36 -29.83
CA ILE A 184 39.02 -21.56 -28.64
C ILE A 184 37.53 -21.71 -28.32
N LEU A 185 37.19 -21.78 -27.03
CA LEU A 185 35.80 -21.83 -26.57
C LEU A 185 35.02 -20.58 -27.01
N GLN A 186 33.96 -20.78 -27.78
CA GLN A 186 33.04 -19.73 -28.19
C GLN A 186 31.62 -20.10 -27.78
N LYS A 187 30.78 -19.08 -27.60
CA LYS A 187 29.36 -19.27 -27.33
C LYS A 187 28.76 -20.11 -28.45
N LEU A 188 27.95 -21.10 -28.09
CA LEU A 188 27.29 -21.99 -29.03
C LEU A 188 26.33 -21.18 -29.91
N ASP A 189 26.81 -20.83 -31.09
CA ASP A 189 26.13 -19.94 -32.04
C ASP A 189 26.04 -20.63 -33.42
N PRO A 190 24.87 -20.60 -34.10
CA PRO A 190 24.73 -20.95 -35.52
C PRO A 190 25.79 -20.41 -36.47
N TYR A 191 26.37 -19.23 -36.21
CA TYR A 191 27.34 -18.61 -37.11
C TYR A 191 28.76 -19.18 -36.96
N THR A 192 29.09 -19.70 -35.77
CA THR A 192 30.44 -20.21 -35.45
C THR A 192 30.54 -21.73 -35.58
N HIS A 193 29.44 -22.46 -35.38
CA HIS A 193 29.45 -23.91 -35.27
C HIS A 193 28.58 -24.56 -36.35
N SER A 194 29.08 -25.65 -36.92
CA SER A 194 28.33 -26.44 -37.90
C SER A 194 27.04 -27.02 -37.29
N GLY A 195 26.09 -27.44 -38.13
CA GLY A 195 24.85 -28.07 -37.65
C GLY A 195 25.09 -29.32 -36.81
N GLY A 196 26.09 -30.12 -37.19
CA GLY A 196 26.48 -31.32 -36.44
C GLY A 196 27.12 -30.99 -35.09
N GLU A 197 28.07 -30.05 -35.06
CA GLU A 197 28.69 -29.59 -33.81
C GLU A 197 27.67 -29.01 -32.82
N ARG A 198 26.68 -28.27 -33.32
CA ARG A 198 25.60 -27.73 -32.48
C ARG A 198 24.72 -28.83 -31.90
N SER A 199 24.34 -29.80 -32.74
CA SER A 199 23.52 -30.93 -32.32
C SER A 199 24.26 -31.79 -31.30
N SER A 200 25.55 -32.08 -31.55
CA SER A 200 26.41 -32.84 -30.64
C SER A 200 26.62 -32.16 -29.30
N SER A 201 26.86 -30.84 -29.31
CA SER A 201 27.03 -30.07 -28.08
C SER A 201 25.75 -30.01 -27.25
N GLY A 202 24.61 -29.76 -27.90
CA GLY A 202 23.31 -29.74 -27.25
C GLY A 202 22.93 -31.10 -26.66
N MET A 203 23.11 -32.18 -27.43
CA MET A 203 22.85 -33.55 -26.97
C MET A 203 23.76 -33.92 -25.79
N ALA A 204 25.05 -33.61 -25.86
CA ALA A 204 25.97 -33.84 -24.76
C ALA A 204 25.55 -33.10 -23.48
N PHE A 205 25.04 -31.86 -23.59
CA PHE A 205 24.52 -31.14 -22.44
C PHE A 205 23.27 -31.80 -21.86
N LEU A 206 22.30 -32.18 -22.70
CA LEU A 206 21.07 -32.86 -22.27
C LEU A 206 21.38 -34.20 -21.57
N LEU A 207 22.29 -34.99 -22.12
CA LEU A 207 22.72 -36.27 -21.52
C LEU A 207 23.42 -36.06 -20.18
N ALA A 208 24.30 -35.06 -20.06
CA ALA A 208 24.93 -34.71 -18.79
C ALA A 208 23.90 -34.28 -17.73
N LEU A 209 22.87 -33.52 -18.14
CA LEU A 209 21.79 -33.07 -17.27
C LEU A 209 20.87 -34.21 -16.83
N GLN A 210 20.51 -35.11 -17.74
CA GLN A 210 19.60 -36.23 -17.47
C GLN A 210 20.07 -37.16 -16.35
N GLN A 211 21.39 -37.25 -16.13
CA GLN A 211 21.97 -38.04 -15.05
C GLN A 211 21.71 -37.46 -13.65
N LYS A 212 21.27 -36.19 -13.55
CA LYS A 212 20.81 -35.58 -12.30
C LYS A 212 19.30 -35.66 -12.11
N ILE A 213 18.58 -36.08 -13.14
CA ILE A 213 17.13 -36.27 -13.08
C ILE A 213 16.86 -37.68 -12.55
N LEU A 214 16.21 -37.75 -11.39
CA LEU A 214 15.73 -39.00 -10.82
C LEU A 214 14.51 -39.47 -11.61
N SER A 215 14.71 -40.37 -12.57
CA SER A 215 13.63 -41.01 -13.30
C SER A 215 13.94 -42.49 -13.51
N PRO A 216 13.02 -43.41 -13.15
CA PRO A 216 13.23 -44.85 -13.34
C PRO A 216 13.20 -45.26 -14.82
N PHE A 217 12.67 -44.40 -15.69
CA PHE A 217 12.61 -44.61 -17.14
C PHE A 217 13.01 -43.32 -17.87
N ARG A 218 13.91 -43.43 -18.83
CA ARG A 218 14.37 -42.32 -19.65
C ARG A 218 14.25 -42.69 -21.12
N ALA A 219 13.77 -41.76 -21.94
CA ALA A 219 13.68 -41.94 -23.38
C ALA A 219 14.35 -40.77 -24.11
N VAL A 220 15.08 -41.07 -25.18
CA VAL A 220 15.69 -40.08 -26.06
C VAL A 220 15.31 -40.44 -27.49
N ASP A 221 14.69 -39.50 -28.19
CA ASP A 221 14.31 -39.64 -29.60
C ASP A 221 15.28 -38.88 -30.49
N GLU A 222 15.52 -39.40 -31.69
CA GLU A 222 16.40 -38.85 -32.73
C GLU A 222 17.77 -38.36 -32.19
N PHE A 223 18.36 -39.10 -31.25
CA PHE A 223 19.53 -38.61 -30.50
C PHE A 223 20.78 -38.36 -31.35
N ASP A 224 20.82 -38.95 -32.53
CA ASP A 224 21.97 -39.00 -33.43
C ASP A 224 21.75 -38.21 -34.74
N LEU A 225 20.65 -37.44 -34.80
CA LEU A 225 20.31 -36.65 -35.98
C LEU A 225 21.40 -35.60 -36.23
N HIS A 226 21.89 -35.53 -37.48
CA HIS A 226 22.98 -34.64 -37.90
C HIS A 226 24.36 -34.87 -37.25
N MET A 227 24.55 -35.97 -36.52
CA MET A 227 25.86 -36.40 -36.06
C MET A 227 26.60 -37.22 -37.13
N ASP A 228 27.91 -37.11 -37.17
CA ASP A 228 28.80 -37.99 -37.92
C ASP A 228 28.99 -39.35 -37.20
N PRO A 229 29.32 -40.44 -37.93
CA PRO A 229 29.35 -41.79 -37.36
C PRO A 229 30.19 -41.95 -36.09
N GLN A 230 31.33 -41.25 -36.00
CA GLN A 230 32.21 -41.30 -34.83
C GLN A 230 31.55 -40.69 -33.58
N ASN A 231 30.87 -39.55 -33.72
CA ASN A 231 30.15 -38.93 -32.62
C ASN A 231 28.93 -39.75 -32.22
N LYS A 232 28.25 -40.42 -33.17
CA LYS A 232 27.14 -41.34 -32.86
C LYS A 232 27.59 -42.48 -31.94
N GLU A 233 28.68 -43.15 -32.30
CA GLU A 233 29.25 -44.25 -31.51
C GLU A 233 29.63 -43.77 -30.11
N ALA A 234 30.30 -42.61 -30.01
CA ALA A 234 30.69 -42.03 -28.72
C ALA A 234 29.50 -41.70 -27.80
N VAL A 235 28.39 -41.21 -28.37
CA VAL A 235 27.16 -40.90 -27.63
C VAL A 235 26.42 -42.18 -27.22
N SER A 236 26.32 -43.15 -28.12
CA SER A 236 25.76 -44.47 -27.86
C SER A 236 26.48 -45.18 -26.70
N ASP A 237 27.81 -45.22 -26.74
CA ASP A 237 28.64 -45.79 -25.67
C ASP A 237 28.44 -45.05 -24.34
N PHE A 238 28.23 -43.73 -24.39
CA PHE A 238 27.98 -42.97 -23.18
C PHE A 238 26.62 -43.29 -22.55
N ILE A 239 25.56 -43.40 -23.37
CA ILE A 239 24.22 -43.79 -22.90
C ILE A 239 24.31 -45.15 -22.19
N VAL A 240 24.97 -46.14 -22.80
CA VAL A 240 25.16 -47.45 -22.19
C VAL A 240 25.96 -47.34 -20.88
N SER A 241 27.09 -46.63 -20.87
CA SER A 241 27.91 -46.47 -19.65
C SER A 241 27.20 -45.74 -18.50
N THR A 242 26.14 -44.99 -18.80
CA THR A 242 25.34 -44.31 -17.78
C THR A 242 24.46 -45.30 -17.01
N MET A 243 24.14 -46.44 -17.62
CA MET A 243 23.31 -47.49 -17.04
C MET A 243 24.09 -48.38 -16.09
N ASP A 244 25.42 -48.42 -16.21
CA ASP A 244 26.31 -49.26 -15.39
C ASP A 244 26.08 -49.00 -13.89
N GLY A 245 25.67 -50.06 -13.18
CA GLY A 245 25.43 -50.01 -11.73
C GLY A 245 24.11 -49.33 -11.32
N THR A 246 23.23 -49.05 -12.27
CA THR A 246 21.87 -48.53 -12.01
C THR A 246 20.80 -49.57 -12.35
N THR A 247 19.61 -49.41 -11.78
CA THR A 247 18.42 -50.20 -12.15
C THR A 247 17.45 -49.41 -13.03
N ASP A 248 17.87 -48.26 -13.55
CA ASP A 248 17.05 -47.41 -14.39
C ASP A 248 16.85 -48.07 -15.77
N GLN A 249 15.84 -47.64 -16.51
CA GLN A 249 15.60 -48.09 -17.89
C GLN A 249 15.82 -46.95 -18.87
N TYR A 250 16.45 -47.26 -20.01
CA TYR A 250 16.71 -46.31 -21.09
C TYR A 250 16.13 -46.78 -22.41
N MET A 251 15.47 -45.89 -23.13
CA MET A 251 14.96 -46.14 -24.48
C MET A 251 15.53 -45.08 -25.43
N ALA A 252 16.42 -45.49 -26.32
CA ALA A 252 16.93 -44.62 -27.38
C ALA A 252 16.25 -44.97 -28.71
N ILE A 253 15.66 -43.98 -29.36
CA ILE A 253 15.05 -44.11 -30.69
C ILE A 253 15.97 -43.38 -31.68
N THR A 254 16.29 -44.07 -32.77
CA THR A 254 17.13 -43.51 -33.83
C THR A 254 16.73 -44.10 -35.19
N PRO A 255 16.75 -43.29 -36.26
CA PRO A 255 16.59 -43.78 -37.63
C PRO A 255 17.83 -44.49 -38.15
N SER A 256 18.99 -44.37 -37.48
CA SER A 256 20.24 -44.97 -37.91
C SER A 256 20.37 -46.41 -37.45
N GLN A 257 21.08 -47.22 -38.24
CA GLN A 257 21.55 -48.51 -37.76
C GLN A 257 22.64 -48.27 -36.72
N VAL A 258 22.42 -48.76 -35.50
CA VAL A 258 23.38 -48.69 -34.40
C VAL A 258 23.90 -50.08 -34.12
N THR A 259 25.20 -50.19 -33.88
CA THR A 259 25.83 -51.43 -33.43
C THR A 259 26.28 -51.22 -31.99
N PHE A 260 25.53 -51.77 -31.04
CA PHE A 260 25.92 -51.72 -29.63
C PHE A 260 26.78 -52.93 -29.27
N LYS A 261 27.77 -52.72 -28.40
CA LYS A 261 28.54 -53.79 -27.78
C LYS A 261 28.19 -53.82 -26.29
N GLY A 262 27.40 -54.80 -25.83
CA GLY A 262 27.04 -54.91 -24.41
C GLY A 262 25.94 -55.94 -24.16
N GLN A 263 26.02 -56.67 -23.03
CA GLN A 263 25.17 -57.84 -22.73
C GLN A 263 23.72 -57.50 -22.34
N ASP A 264 23.41 -56.23 -22.03
CA ASP A 264 22.10 -55.78 -21.54
C ASP A 264 21.43 -54.73 -22.46
N VAL A 265 21.70 -54.77 -23.77
CA VAL A 265 21.09 -53.86 -24.75
C VAL A 265 20.15 -54.62 -25.68
N HIS A 266 18.86 -54.28 -25.66
CA HIS A 266 17.87 -54.82 -26.59
C HIS A 266 17.68 -53.89 -27.79
N ILE A 267 18.06 -54.36 -28.98
CA ILE A 267 17.85 -53.60 -30.22
C ILE A 267 16.54 -54.05 -30.86
N ILE A 268 15.57 -53.13 -30.95
CA ILE A 268 14.27 -53.38 -31.58
C ILE A 268 14.22 -52.63 -32.90
N MET A 269 14.19 -53.37 -34.01
CA MET A 269 14.03 -52.81 -35.34
C MET A 269 12.54 -52.77 -35.72
N ILE A 270 12.05 -51.59 -36.08
CA ILE A 270 10.68 -51.42 -36.56
C ILE A 270 10.68 -51.48 -38.09
N HIS A 271 9.99 -52.47 -38.65
CA HIS A 271 9.79 -52.59 -40.09
C HIS A 271 8.38 -52.19 -40.48
N LYS A 272 8.24 -51.20 -41.36
CA LYS A 272 6.94 -50.79 -41.90
C LYS A 272 6.64 -51.58 -43.18
N SER A 273 5.63 -52.44 -43.12
CA SER A 273 5.11 -53.18 -44.29
C SER A 273 3.72 -52.65 -44.63
N GLU A 274 3.61 -51.98 -45.78
CA GLU A 274 2.39 -51.37 -46.33
C GLU A 274 1.60 -50.47 -45.36
N THR A 275 0.78 -51.07 -44.48
CA THR A 275 -0.10 -50.39 -43.51
C THR A 275 0.22 -50.68 -42.04
N VAL A 276 1.16 -51.60 -41.74
CA VAL A 276 1.45 -52.07 -40.38
C VAL A 276 2.94 -51.90 -40.04
N SER A 277 3.22 -51.41 -38.83
CA SER A 277 4.57 -51.38 -38.25
C SER A 277 4.79 -52.62 -37.39
N ILE A 278 5.77 -53.45 -37.77
CA ILE A 278 6.08 -54.71 -37.09
C ILE A 278 7.42 -54.56 -36.36
N PRO A 279 7.46 -54.65 -35.02
CA PRO A 279 8.70 -54.67 -34.26
C PRO A 279 9.37 -56.06 -34.37
N ARG A 280 10.70 -56.07 -34.52
CA ARG A 280 11.52 -57.29 -34.46
C ARG A 280 12.71 -57.04 -33.54
N LEU A 281 12.97 -57.98 -32.63
CA LEU A 281 14.19 -57.98 -31.85
C LEU A 281 15.35 -58.42 -32.76
N VAL A 282 16.47 -57.71 -32.71
CA VAL A 282 17.72 -58.13 -33.34
C VAL A 282 18.43 -59.01 -32.32
N GLU A 283 18.54 -60.31 -32.60
CA GLU A 283 19.38 -61.24 -31.83
C GLU A 283 20.85 -61.08 -32.29
N GLU A 284 21.80 -61.19 -31.35
CA GLU A 284 23.25 -61.07 -31.60
C GLU A 284 23.79 -62.10 -32.63
#